data_AF-A0A955NKC5-F1
#
_entry.id   AF-A0A955NKC5-F1
#
_cell.length_a   1.000
_cell.length_b   1.000
_cell.length_c   1.000
_cell.angle_alpha   90.00
_cell.angle_beta   90.00
_cell.angle_gamma   90.00
#
_symmetry.space_group_name_H-M   'P 1'
#
loop_
_entity.id
_entity.type
_entity.pdbx_description
1 polymer ?
#
loop_
_entity_poly.entity_id
_entity_poly.type
_entity_poly.pdbx_seq_one_letter_code
_entity_poly.pdbx_strand_id
1 'polypeptide(L)' 'TDIARGFPFLWQDGHFFDLNDCIPQNSEWEKLQLAADVNDRRQIVGVGLKNGTKIFVLTPLEDEISDR' A
#
# COMPACT_ATOMS: atom_id res chain seq x y z
N THR A 1 -9.79 20.03 -15.20
CA THR A 1 -8.67 20.16 -14.25
C THR A 1 -8.39 18.79 -13.72
N ASP A 2 -7.26 18.21 -14.10
CA ASP A 2 -6.80 16.93 -13.54
C ASP A 2 -6.40 17.22 -12.10
N ILE A 3 -7.34 17.07 -11.17
CA ILE A 3 -6.99 17.01 -9.76
C ILE A 3 -6.04 15.82 -9.66
N ALA A 4 -4.77 16.08 -9.33
CA ALA A 4 -3.80 15.02 -9.14
C ALA A 4 -4.45 13.95 -8.27
N ARG A 5 -4.81 12.81 -8.87
CA ARG A 5 -5.38 11.70 -8.12
C ARG A 5 -4.23 11.22 -7.25
N GLY A 6 -4.24 11.63 -5.99
CA GLY A 6 -3.28 11.10 -5.01
C GLY A 6 -3.37 9.58 -5.02
N PHE A 7 -2.22 8.93 -5.14
CA PHE A 7 -2.10 7.49 -4.97
C PHE A 7 -1.37 7.23 -3.66
N PRO A 8 -1.70 6.16 -2.93
CA PRO A 8 -0.97 5.81 -1.74
C PRO A 8 0.47 5.44 -2.11
N PHE A 9 1.43 6.13 -1.51
CA PHE A 9 2.87 5.91 -1.75
C PHE A 9 3.62 5.70 -0.43
N LEU A 10 4.73 4.99 -0.51
CA LEU A 10 5.77 4.95 0.53
C LEU A 10 6.90 5.89 0.12
N TRP A 11 7.34 6.75 1.03
CA TRP A 11 8.58 7.51 0.86
C TRP A 11 9.67 6.88 1.72
N GLN A 12 10.78 6.49 1.09
CA GLN A 12 11.93 5.89 1.78
C GLN A 12 13.22 6.33 1.10
N ASP A 13 14.15 6.87 1.89
CA ASP A 13 15.50 7.26 1.45
C ASP A 13 15.52 8.10 0.16
N GLY A 14 14.62 9.10 0.07
CA GLY A 14 14.53 10.00 -1.09
C GLY A 14 13.76 9.45 -2.28
N HIS A 15 13.21 8.23 -2.20
CA HIS A 15 12.47 7.57 -3.27
C HIS A 15 10.98 7.44 -2.92
N PHE A 16 10.13 7.54 -3.94
CA PHE A 16 8.69 7.30 -3.85
C PHE A 16 8.37 5.95 -4.48
N PHE A 17 7.65 5.10 -3.74
CA PHE A 17 7.17 3.79 -4.19
C PHE A 17 5.65 3.82 -4.22
N ASP A 18 5.02 3.51 -5.35
CA ASP A 18 3.56 3.37 -5.41
C ASP A 18 3.16 2.07 -4.70
N LEU A 19 2.27 2.14 -3.71
CA LEU A 19 1.82 0.95 -3.00
C LEU A 19 0.99 0.01 -3.90
N ASN A 20 0.47 0.50 -5.02
CA ASN A 20 -0.23 -0.33 -6.00
C ASN A 20 0.70 -1.30 -6.73
N ASP A 21 2.00 -0.99 -6.83
CA ASP A 21 3.00 -1.88 -7.42
C ASP A 21 3.19 -3.16 -6.59
N CYS A 22 2.78 -3.14 -5.31
CA CYS A 22 2.82 -4.28 -4.42
C CYS A 22 1.58 -5.18 -4.48
N ILE A 23 0.55 -4.85 -5.28
CA ILE A 23 -0.63 -5.70 -5.42
C ILE A 23 -0.27 -6.93 -6.26
N PRO A 24 -0.39 -8.17 -5.74
CA PRO A 24 -0.14 -9.37 -6.53
C PRO A 24 -1.07 -9.45 -7.74
N GLN A 25 -0.58 -9.93 -8.88
CA GLN A 25 -1.36 -10.01 -10.12
C GLN A 25 -2.62 -10.89 -9.99
N ASN A 26 -2.63 -11.84 -9.06
CA ASN A 26 -3.76 -12.71 -8.73
C ASN A 26 -4.59 -12.22 -7.53
N SER A 27 -4.41 -10.98 -7.10
CA SER A 27 -5.17 -10.38 -6.01
C SER A 27 -6.58 -10.00 -6.45
N GLU A 28 -7.53 -10.11 -5.52
CA GLU A 28 -8.87 -9.54 -5.67
C GLU A 28 -8.90 -8.02 -5.44
N TRP A 29 -7.79 -7.43 -4.99
CA TRP A 29 -7.66 -5.98 -4.88
C TRP A 29 -7.38 -5.38 -6.26
N GLU A 30 -8.25 -4.47 -6.68
CA GLU A 30 -8.14 -3.77 -7.97
C GLU A 30 -7.24 -2.54 -7.85
N LYS A 31 -7.34 -1.81 -6.73
CA LYS A 31 -6.60 -0.57 -6.50
C LYS A 31 -6.61 -0.13 -5.04
N LEU A 32 -5.49 0.33 -4.52
CA LEU A 32 -5.42 1.08 -3.28
C LEU A 32 -5.61 2.58 -3.58
N GLN A 33 -6.52 3.24 -2.85
CA GLN A 33 -6.92 4.61 -3.13
C GLN A 33 -6.38 5.61 -2.10
N LEU A 34 -6.32 5.20 -0.83
CA LEU A 34 -5.86 6.05 0.28
C LEU A 34 -5.07 5.20 1.28
N ALA A 35 -3.89 5.68 1.67
CA ALA A 35 -3.20 5.25 2.88
C ALA A 35 -3.54 6.25 3.99
N ALA A 36 -4.25 5.80 5.01
CA ALA A 36 -4.84 6.66 6.03
C ALA A 36 -3.93 6.84 7.25
N ASP A 37 -3.21 5.80 7.66
CA ASP A 37 -2.32 5.85 8.82
C ASP A 37 -1.28 4.72 8.77
N VAL A 38 -0.22 4.85 9.57
CA VAL A 38 0.84 3.85 9.78
C VAL A 38 1.09 3.66 11.28
N ASN A 39 1.28 2.41 11.73
CA ASN A 39 1.56 2.11 13.13
C ASN A 39 3.03 1.70 13.37
N ASP A 40 3.44 1.55 14.63
CA ASP A 40 4.81 1.17 15.04
C ASP A 40 5.27 -0.19 14.50
N ARG A 41 4.34 -1.04 14.05
CA ARG A 41 4.65 -2.31 13.37
C ARG A 41 4.85 -2.15 11.87
N ARG A 42 4.95 -0.90 11.38
CA ARG A 42 5.08 -0.52 9.97
C ARG A 42 3.88 -0.96 9.12
N GLN A 43 2.73 -1.24 9.74
CA GLN A 43 1.51 -1.59 9.01
C GLN A 43 0.82 -0.32 8.53
N ILE A 44 0.30 -0.36 7.31
CA ILE A 44 -0.41 0.77 6.70
C ILE A 44 -1.89 0.41 6.60
N VAL A 45 -2.77 1.22 7.19
CA VAL A 45 -4.23 1.09 7.03
C VAL A 45 -4.74 2.04 5.96
N GLY A 46 -5.77 1.65 5.23
CA GLY A 46 -6.29 2.49 4.16
C GLY A 46 -7.57 1.97 3.53
N VAL A 47 -7.94 2.60 2.42
CA VAL A 47 -9.15 2.30 1.65
C VAL A 47 -8.78 1.99 0.21
N GLY A 48 -9.36 0.94 -0.35
CA GLY A 48 -9.17 0.52 -1.74
C GLY A 48 -10.41 -0.12 -2.35
N LEU A 49 -10.27 -0.54 -3.60
CA LEU A 49 -11.26 -1.27 -4.38
C LEU A 49 -10.95 -2.77 -4.35
N LYS A 50 -11.91 -3.54 -3.86
CA LYS A 50 -11.98 -5.01 -3.93
C LYS A 50 -13.46 -5.37 -4.04
N ASN A 51 -13.97 -5.45 -5.27
CA ASN A 51 -15.41 -5.62 -5.55
C ASN A 51 -16.27 -4.60 -4.75
N GLY A 52 -15.91 -3.33 -4.89
CA GLY A 52 -16.41 -2.21 -4.08
C GLY A 52 -15.39 -1.69 -3.07
N THR A 53 -15.74 -0.62 -2.36
CA THR A 53 -14.84 0.04 -1.40
C THR A 53 -14.65 -0.80 -0.14
N LYS A 54 -13.39 -1.08 0.21
CA LYS A 54 -13.00 -1.88 1.38
C LYS A 54 -11.84 -1.25 2.13
N ILE A 55 -11.76 -1.53 3.42
CA ILE A 55 -10.60 -1.20 4.26
C ILE A 55 -9.54 -2.29 4.07
N PHE A 56 -8.27 -1.90 4.00
CA PHE A 56 -7.13 -2.82 3.99
C PHE A 56 -6.18 -2.54 5.15
N VAL A 57 -5.36 -3.55 5.46
CA VAL A 57 -4.13 -3.41 6.23
C VAL A 57 -3.01 -4.05 5.42
N LEU A 58 -2.04 -3.25 4.97
CA LEU A 58 -0.79 -3.76 4.42
C LEU A 58 0.14 -4.07 5.59
N THR A 59 0.64 -5.30 5.61
CA THR A 59 1.68 -5.72 6.54
C THR A 59 2.98 -5.84 5.73
N PRO A 60 4.10 -5.26 6.20
CA PRO A 60 5.38 -5.47 5.55
C PRO A 60 5.64 -6.96 5.39
N LEU A 61 6.14 -7.37 4.24
CA LEU A 61 6.75 -8.69 4.13
C LEU A 61 7.91 -8.72 5.14
N GLU A 62 8.00 -9.77 5.95
CA GLU A 62 9.19 -9.97 6.76
C GLU A 62 10.39 -10.03 5.80
N ASP A 63 11.48 -9.34 6.14
CA ASP A 63 12.72 -9.53 5.42
C ASP A 63 13.10 -11.00 5.62
N GLU A 64 13.02 -11.83 4.58
CA GLU A 64 13.54 -13.20 4.54
C GLU A 64 15.09 -13.20 4.62
N ILE A 65 15.70 -12.25 5.32
CA ILE A 65 17.13 -12.13 5.56
C ILE A 65 17.35 -11.55 6.97
N SER A 66 17.16 -12.38 8.00
CA SER A 66 17.78 -12.18 9.32
C SER A 66 18.65 -13.37 9.73
N ASP A 67 19.00 -14.27 8.80
CA ASP A 67 19.86 -15.44 9.11
C ASP A 67 20.77 -15.85 7.92
N ARG A 68 21.45 -14.87 7.29
CA ARG A 68 22.70 -15.12 6.55
C ARG A 68 23.74 -14.04 6.83
#